data_AF-A0A0Q8VXS3-F1
#
_entry.id   AF-A0A0Q8VXS3-F1
#
_cell.length_a   1.000
_cell.length_b   1.000
_cell.length_c   1.000
_cell.angle_alpha   90.00
_cell.angle_beta   90.00
_cell.angle_gamma   90.00
#
_symmetry.space_group_name_H-M   'P 1'
#
loop_
_entity.id
_entity.type
_entity.pdbx_description
1 polymer ?
#
loop_
_entity_poly.entity_id
_entity_poly.type
_entity_poly.pdbx_seq_one_letter_code
_entity_poly.pdbx_strand_id
1 'polypeptide(L)'
;MVKSNRHGARVGAIRQENETQCALWLRDHGRSSVGTLSRSVGLSRPTVEVALARLVERGLVKEIEGGSDAATGRPARVFEFVERAGFVAGIDIARAGITVVIADIGGRVLAQRRSSAPLPTDSLARLKLVTHETTAALAEAGGTVSRLVTAHVALTGWVGSDGRLRASGAYPDWEGVDITEHLSRMLGCEVRVDNDVNLAALAEHRIGAARLIPDMLYVRIGRGISAALVLDGRLRLGSHDSAGALAGASLPLPIDPQGDLGWADEPSLRSVLDRADAGDADAAAKRNDFVDGLAELVGMIGQIVDPDCIVVGCDAAEHSDTIVAMLRQRIIAKGWLLYEPAIIASHLGDDAAVLGALTCAFQNSAKHLYGLDEVGLPEIRFSDVTATSSAPITANTPSGNTQPIEGEEP
;
A
#
# COMPACT_ATOMS: atom_id res chain seq x y z
N MET A 1 33.22 -28.02 -18.78
CA MET A 1 33.02 -26.55 -18.92
C MET A 1 31.99 -25.93 -17.96
N VAL A 2 31.31 -26.69 -17.07
CA VAL A 2 30.21 -26.16 -16.22
C VAL A 2 30.67 -25.55 -14.87
N LYS A 3 31.90 -25.83 -14.39
CA LYS A 3 32.41 -25.31 -13.10
C LYS A 3 32.84 -23.84 -13.12
N SER A 4 33.28 -23.31 -14.27
CA SER A 4 33.77 -21.92 -14.39
C SER A 4 32.64 -20.88 -14.30
N ASN A 5 31.43 -21.23 -14.75
CA ASN A 5 30.30 -20.31 -14.80
C ASN A 5 29.67 -20.06 -13.42
N ARG A 6 29.73 -21.05 -12.52
CA ARG A 6 29.21 -20.94 -11.14
C ARG A 6 30.04 -20.01 -10.25
N HIS A 7 31.36 -19.96 -10.46
CA HIS A 7 32.22 -19.08 -9.68
C HIS A 7 32.05 -17.61 -10.09
N GLY A 8 31.96 -17.34 -11.40
CA GLY A 8 31.67 -16.00 -11.92
C GLY A 8 30.30 -15.48 -11.48
N ALA A 9 29.26 -16.32 -11.54
CA ALA A 9 27.92 -15.98 -11.06
C ALA A 9 27.91 -15.65 -9.54
N ARG A 10 28.64 -16.44 -8.74
CA ARG A 10 28.74 -16.21 -7.29
C ARG A 10 29.48 -14.92 -6.94
N VAL A 11 30.55 -14.59 -7.66
CA VAL A 11 31.31 -13.34 -7.46
C VAL A 11 30.49 -12.13 -7.93
N GLY A 12 29.70 -12.28 -9.01
CA GLY A 12 28.74 -11.26 -9.46
C GLY A 12 27.68 -10.96 -8.40
N ALA A 13 27.05 -11.99 -7.85
CA ALA A 13 26.03 -11.87 -6.80
C ALA A 13 26.56 -11.17 -5.54
N ILE A 14 27.77 -11.52 -5.08
CA ILE A 14 28.39 -10.88 -3.92
C ILE A 14 28.67 -9.38 -4.18
N ARG A 15 29.11 -9.01 -5.39
CA ARG A 15 29.33 -7.59 -5.72
C ARG A 15 28.02 -6.81 -5.72
N GLN A 16 26.96 -7.40 -6.26
CA GLN A 16 25.64 -6.80 -6.33
C GLN A 16 25.01 -6.63 -4.94
N GLU A 17 25.19 -7.61 -4.06
CA GLU A 17 24.80 -7.51 -2.65
C GLU A 17 25.51 -6.34 -1.96
N ASN A 18 26.84 -6.23 -2.14
CA ASN A 18 27.62 -5.13 -1.56
C ASN A 18 27.18 -3.75 -2.08
N GLU A 19 26.89 -3.63 -3.39
CA GLU A 19 26.33 -2.42 -4.00
C GLU A 19 24.99 -2.07 -3.36
N THR A 20 24.11 -3.05 -3.21
CA THR A 20 22.79 -2.86 -2.60
C THR A 20 22.90 -2.40 -1.16
N GLN A 21 23.74 -3.05 -0.36
CA GLN A 21 23.96 -2.66 1.04
C GLN A 21 24.45 -1.22 1.17
N CYS A 22 25.40 -0.79 0.33
CA CYS A 22 25.83 0.60 0.31
C CYS A 22 24.72 1.57 -0.10
N ALA A 23 23.93 1.23 -1.13
CA ALA A 23 22.85 2.08 -1.62
C ALA A 23 21.72 2.24 -0.60
N LEU A 24 21.25 1.13 -0.01
CA LEU A 24 20.19 1.14 1.01
C LEU A 24 20.64 1.89 2.26
N TRP A 25 21.89 1.68 2.70
CA TRP A 25 22.40 2.41 3.86
C TRP A 25 22.39 3.93 3.61
N LEU A 26 22.87 4.39 2.44
CA LEU A 26 22.85 5.80 2.07
C LEU A 26 21.44 6.37 1.90
N ARG A 27 20.49 5.56 1.39
CA ARG A 27 19.07 5.93 1.28
C ARG A 27 18.45 6.16 2.66
N ASP A 28 18.73 5.27 3.61
CA ASP A 28 18.06 5.24 4.91
C ASP A 28 18.73 6.17 5.95
N HIS A 29 20.04 6.43 5.83
CA HIS A 29 20.83 7.20 6.82
C HIS A 29 21.42 8.50 6.26
N GLY A 30 21.24 8.75 4.96
CA GLY A 30 21.74 9.94 4.28
C GLY A 30 23.23 9.88 3.92
N ARG A 31 23.79 11.06 3.65
CA ARG A 31 25.16 11.20 3.11
C ARG A 31 26.23 10.68 4.06
N SER A 32 27.26 10.02 3.52
CA SER A 32 28.32 9.42 4.33
C SER A 32 29.68 9.39 3.65
N SER A 33 30.74 9.44 4.46
CA SER A 33 32.10 9.22 3.99
C SER A 33 32.36 7.74 3.74
N VAL A 34 33.31 7.41 2.87
CA VAL A 34 33.73 6.01 2.64
C VAL A 34 34.11 5.31 3.96
N GLY A 35 34.81 6.02 4.85
CA GLY A 35 35.27 5.45 6.12
C GLY A 35 34.12 5.14 7.08
N THR A 36 33.12 6.03 7.16
CA THR A 36 31.92 5.81 7.97
C THR A 36 31.08 4.68 7.37
N LEU A 37 30.81 4.73 6.06
CA LEU A 37 30.01 3.71 5.37
C LEU A 37 30.65 2.32 5.52
N SER A 38 31.97 2.18 5.33
CA SER A 38 32.71 0.92 5.51
C SER A 38 32.51 0.31 6.89
N ARG A 39 32.53 1.12 7.96
CA ARG A 39 32.25 0.64 9.32
C ARG A 39 30.79 0.24 9.49
N SER A 40 29.85 1.02 8.96
CA SER A 40 28.43 0.79 9.15
C SER A 40 27.89 -0.45 8.42
N VAL A 41 28.37 -0.72 7.19
CA VAL A 41 27.93 -1.90 6.42
C VAL A 41 28.83 -3.13 6.61
N GLY A 42 29.89 -3.02 7.41
CA GLY A 42 30.81 -4.14 7.69
C GLY A 42 31.67 -4.59 6.49
N LEU A 43 31.87 -3.73 5.50
CA LEU A 43 32.64 -4.02 4.29
C LEU A 43 34.02 -3.36 4.32
N SER A 44 35.01 -3.97 3.65
CA SER A 44 36.33 -3.36 3.52
C SER A 44 36.28 -2.06 2.71
N ARG A 45 37.15 -1.09 3.02
CA ARG A 45 37.21 0.19 2.30
C ARG A 45 37.34 0.04 0.77
N PRO A 46 38.25 -0.81 0.23
CA PRO A 46 38.29 -1.06 -1.21
C PRO A 46 36.99 -1.62 -1.79
N THR A 47 36.28 -2.47 -1.05
CA THR A 47 34.97 -3.01 -1.46
C THR A 47 33.93 -1.92 -1.60
N VAL A 48 33.84 -1.02 -0.59
CA VAL A 48 32.92 0.11 -0.61
C VAL A 48 33.26 1.09 -1.74
N GLU A 49 34.54 1.38 -1.97
CA GLU A 49 34.96 2.27 -3.06
C GLU A 49 34.57 1.72 -4.45
N VAL A 50 34.69 0.41 -4.66
CA VAL A 50 34.24 -0.26 -5.91
C VAL A 50 32.71 -0.23 -6.04
N ALA A 51 31.98 -0.49 -4.95
CA ALA A 51 30.52 -0.45 -4.94
C ALA A 51 30.00 0.97 -5.26
N LEU A 52 30.53 1.98 -4.58
CA LEU A 52 30.16 3.38 -4.81
C LEU A 52 30.46 3.84 -6.23
N ALA A 53 31.61 3.47 -6.80
CA ALA A 53 31.95 3.83 -8.17
C ALA A 53 30.90 3.34 -9.18
N ARG A 54 30.40 2.11 -9.00
CA ARG A 54 29.34 1.53 -9.85
C ARG A 54 27.98 2.18 -9.63
N LEU A 55 27.64 2.48 -8.37
CA LEU A 55 26.40 3.20 -8.06
C LEU A 55 26.40 4.61 -8.65
N VAL A 56 27.57 5.27 -8.69
CA VAL A 56 27.76 6.56 -9.38
C VAL A 56 27.61 6.43 -10.88
N GLU A 57 28.21 5.41 -11.50
CA GLU A 57 28.04 5.13 -12.93
C GLU A 57 26.56 4.90 -13.31
N ARG A 58 25.80 4.28 -12.41
CA ARG A 58 24.35 4.03 -12.56
C ARG A 58 23.48 5.22 -12.15
N GLY A 59 24.06 6.29 -11.61
CA GLY A 59 23.36 7.51 -11.19
C GLY A 59 22.53 7.37 -9.90
N LEU A 60 22.65 6.27 -9.16
CA LEU A 60 21.92 6.04 -7.90
C LEU A 60 22.58 6.71 -6.69
N VAL A 61 23.87 6.98 -6.80
CA VAL A 61 24.67 7.68 -5.79
C VAL A 61 25.45 8.77 -6.51
N LYS A 62 25.76 9.87 -5.83
CA LYS A 62 26.69 10.88 -6.33
C LYS A 62 27.71 11.26 -5.26
N GLU A 63 28.91 11.57 -5.72
CA GLU A 63 29.95 12.15 -4.87
C GLU A 63 29.65 13.65 -4.67
N ILE A 64 29.72 14.09 -3.42
CA ILE A 64 29.57 15.49 -3.04
C ILE A 64 30.86 15.99 -2.39
N GLU A 65 31.15 17.27 -2.58
CA GLU A 65 32.28 17.89 -1.90
C GLU A 65 32.04 17.92 -0.39
N GLY A 66 32.97 17.31 0.37
CA GLY A 66 32.85 17.12 1.81
C GLY A 66 33.54 18.22 2.60
N GLY A 67 32.75 18.88 3.46
CA GLY A 67 33.20 19.79 4.51
C GLY A 67 34.14 19.14 5.53
N SER A 68 34.89 20.00 6.21
CA SER A 68 36.06 19.73 7.04
C SER A 68 35.78 18.84 8.25
N ASP A 69 36.15 17.57 8.15
CA ASP A 69 36.47 16.73 9.33
C ASP A 69 37.99 16.48 9.42
N ALA A 70 38.77 17.39 8.84
CA ALA A 70 40.23 17.30 8.83
C ALA A 70 40.83 18.39 9.71
N ALA A 71 40.98 18.09 11.00
CA ALA A 71 42.01 18.74 11.81
C ALA A 71 43.42 18.42 11.26
N THR A 72 43.59 17.34 10.49
CA THR A 72 44.82 16.97 9.76
C THR A 72 44.51 15.94 8.66
N GLY A 73 44.39 16.33 7.38
CA GLY A 73 44.29 15.37 6.26
C GLY A 73 43.54 15.83 5.00
N ARG A 74 43.65 15.04 3.91
CA ARG A 74 42.88 15.23 2.66
C ARG A 74 41.38 15.13 2.98
N PRO A 75 40.52 16.04 2.48
CA PRO A 75 39.09 16.01 2.76
C PRO A 75 38.49 14.65 2.39
N ALA A 76 37.63 14.13 3.27
CA ALA A 76 36.98 12.85 3.08
C ALA A 76 35.98 12.95 1.91
N ARG A 77 36.03 11.98 0.99
CA ARG A 77 35.03 11.84 -0.08
C ARG A 77 33.70 11.45 0.56
N VAL A 78 32.66 12.22 0.31
CA VAL A 78 31.31 12.01 0.83
C VAL A 78 30.38 11.65 -0.32
N PHE A 79 29.47 10.71 -0.08
CA PHE A 79 28.53 10.22 -1.07
C PHE A 79 27.11 10.37 -0.55
N GLU A 80 26.17 10.65 -1.44
CA GLU A 80 24.74 10.71 -1.12
C GLU A 80 23.89 9.95 -2.14
N PHE A 81 22.80 9.37 -1.65
CA PHE A 81 21.81 8.69 -2.49
C PHE A 81 21.07 9.71 -3.35
N VAL A 82 20.87 9.41 -4.63
CA VAL A 82 20.16 10.29 -5.56
C VAL A 82 18.69 9.87 -5.57
N GLU A 83 17.91 10.39 -4.62
CA GLU A 83 16.47 10.06 -4.47
C GLU A 83 15.71 10.24 -5.79
N ARG A 84 16.02 11.30 -6.56
CA ARG A 84 15.41 11.61 -7.87
C ARG A 84 16.05 10.91 -9.07
N ALA A 85 16.81 9.83 -8.86
CA ALA A 85 17.33 8.99 -9.95
C ALA A 85 16.21 8.21 -10.65
N GLY A 86 15.07 8.01 -9.96
CA GLY A 86 13.87 7.41 -10.53
C GLY A 86 12.63 7.77 -9.72
N PHE A 87 11.47 7.39 -10.26
CA PHE A 87 10.17 7.54 -9.62
C PHE A 87 9.44 6.21 -9.63
N VAL A 88 8.54 6.02 -8.67
CA VAL A 88 7.58 4.90 -8.63
C VAL A 88 6.16 5.45 -8.53
N ALA A 89 5.20 4.72 -9.07
CA ALA A 89 3.79 5.11 -9.04
C ALA A 89 2.90 4.04 -8.40
N GLY A 90 2.08 4.46 -7.43
CA GLY A 90 0.89 3.73 -7.02
C GLY A 90 -0.32 4.32 -7.74
N ILE A 91 -1.15 3.46 -8.32
CA ILE A 91 -2.35 3.85 -9.07
C ILE A 91 -3.51 3.06 -8.48
N ASP A 92 -4.63 3.70 -8.19
CA ASP A 92 -5.88 3.06 -7.82
C ASP A 92 -6.95 3.40 -8.85
N ILE A 93 -7.53 2.36 -9.45
CA ILE A 93 -8.62 2.44 -10.42
C ILE A 93 -9.86 1.89 -9.74
N ALA A 94 -10.59 2.78 -9.08
CA ALA A 94 -11.82 2.49 -8.37
C ALA A 94 -13.05 2.92 -9.17
N ARG A 95 -14.23 2.40 -8.82
CA ARG A 95 -15.49 2.79 -9.48
C ARG A 95 -15.75 4.30 -9.44
N ALA A 96 -15.32 4.95 -8.36
CA ALA A 96 -15.53 6.37 -8.12
C ALA A 96 -14.51 7.28 -8.83
N GLY A 97 -13.43 6.73 -9.37
CA GLY A 97 -12.37 7.54 -9.95
C GLY A 97 -10.99 6.88 -9.99
N ILE A 98 -9.99 7.68 -10.34
CA ILE A 98 -8.58 7.28 -10.34
C ILE A 98 -7.82 8.10 -9.29
N THR A 99 -7.02 7.44 -8.47
CA THR A 99 -6.02 8.08 -7.61
C THR A 99 -4.63 7.66 -8.05
N VAL A 100 -3.71 8.62 -8.20
CA VAL A 100 -2.31 8.35 -8.49
C VAL A 100 -1.43 8.99 -7.44
N VAL A 101 -0.48 8.24 -6.91
CA VAL A 101 0.57 8.71 -6.01
C VAL A 101 1.93 8.47 -6.66
N ILE A 102 2.75 9.52 -6.74
CA ILE A 102 4.12 9.45 -7.25
C ILE A 102 5.09 9.69 -6.10
N ALA A 103 6.06 8.77 -5.96
CA ALA A 103 7.17 8.93 -5.04
C ALA A 103 8.51 8.83 -5.77
N ASP A 104 9.54 9.46 -5.21
CA ASP A 104 10.92 9.19 -5.60
C ASP A 104 11.42 7.86 -5.02
N ILE A 105 12.55 7.35 -5.51
CA ILE A 105 13.09 6.06 -5.04
C ILE A 105 13.69 6.13 -3.63
N GLY A 106 13.72 7.30 -3.01
CA GLY A 106 14.07 7.52 -1.61
C GLY A 106 12.89 7.32 -0.64
N GLY A 107 11.67 7.17 -1.15
CA GLY A 107 10.46 7.00 -0.33
C GLY A 107 9.63 8.27 -0.17
N ARG A 108 10.06 9.41 -0.73
CA ARG A 108 9.32 10.66 -0.58
C ARG A 108 8.20 10.73 -1.61
N VAL A 109 6.95 10.82 -1.15
CA VAL A 109 5.78 11.12 -1.97
C VAL A 109 5.86 12.58 -2.40
N LEU A 110 5.81 12.83 -3.71
CA LEU A 110 6.01 14.14 -4.34
C LEU A 110 4.74 14.69 -4.98
N ALA A 111 3.83 13.83 -5.42
CA ALA A 111 2.56 14.25 -6.00
C ALA A 111 1.47 13.21 -5.72
N GLN A 112 0.24 13.70 -5.56
CA GLN A 112 -0.97 12.89 -5.49
C GLN A 112 -2.05 13.58 -6.30
N ARG A 113 -2.63 12.86 -7.26
CA ARG A 113 -3.75 13.34 -8.08
C ARG A 113 -4.94 12.42 -7.91
N ARG A 114 -6.12 13.02 -7.74
CA ARG A 114 -7.39 12.29 -7.64
C ARG A 114 -8.36 12.85 -8.68
N SER A 115 -8.90 11.97 -9.50
CA SER A 115 -9.92 12.28 -10.50
C SER A 115 -11.19 11.52 -10.16
N SER A 116 -12.16 12.22 -9.56
CA SER A 116 -13.43 11.64 -9.07
C SER A 116 -14.55 11.65 -10.12
N ALA A 117 -14.20 11.80 -11.41
CA ALA A 117 -15.18 11.78 -12.48
C ALA A 117 -15.55 10.33 -12.84
N PRO A 118 -16.80 10.08 -13.31
CA PRO A 118 -17.16 8.78 -13.85
C PRO A 118 -16.17 8.34 -14.91
N LEU A 119 -15.63 7.13 -14.75
CA LEU A 119 -14.65 6.60 -15.71
C LEU A 119 -15.32 6.34 -17.07
N PRO A 120 -14.60 6.54 -18.18
CA PRO A 120 -15.10 6.18 -19.49
C PRO A 120 -15.57 4.73 -19.55
N THR A 121 -16.71 4.50 -20.20
CA THR A 121 -17.23 3.14 -20.45
C THR A 121 -16.38 2.39 -21.48
N ASP A 122 -15.76 3.10 -22.41
CA ASP A 122 -14.82 2.53 -23.39
C ASP A 122 -13.47 2.18 -22.73
N SER A 123 -13.05 0.92 -22.89
CA SER A 123 -11.80 0.36 -22.37
C SER A 123 -10.57 1.20 -22.72
N LEU A 124 -10.41 1.57 -24.00
CA LEU A 124 -9.24 2.30 -24.46
C LEU A 124 -9.23 3.74 -23.94
N ALA A 125 -10.38 4.41 -23.90
CA ALA A 125 -10.52 5.72 -23.29
C ALA A 125 -10.18 5.69 -21.79
N ARG A 126 -10.57 4.63 -21.07
CA ARG A 126 -10.21 4.45 -19.65
C ARG A 126 -8.70 4.25 -19.45
N LEU A 127 -8.06 3.42 -20.27
CA LEU A 127 -6.59 3.25 -20.27
C LEU A 127 -5.85 4.57 -20.57
N LYS A 128 -6.36 5.36 -21.52
CA LYS A 128 -5.82 6.70 -21.84
C LYS A 128 -5.97 7.67 -20.69
N LEU A 129 -7.10 7.65 -19.99
CA LEU A 129 -7.32 8.47 -18.81
C LEU A 129 -6.33 8.10 -17.69
N VAL A 130 -6.19 6.82 -17.35
CA VAL A 130 -5.22 6.35 -16.34
C VAL A 130 -3.80 6.79 -16.69
N THR A 131 -3.41 6.62 -17.96
CA THR A 131 -2.09 7.05 -18.45
C THR A 131 -1.93 8.57 -18.33
N HIS A 132 -2.95 9.34 -18.72
CA HIS A 132 -2.94 10.79 -18.61
C HIS A 132 -2.80 11.24 -17.16
N GLU A 133 -3.62 10.71 -16.25
CA GLU A 133 -3.57 11.06 -14.83
C GLU A 133 -2.20 10.75 -14.22
N THR A 134 -1.61 9.61 -14.59
CA THR A 134 -0.28 9.18 -14.13
C THR A 134 0.83 10.09 -14.65
N THR A 135 0.82 10.38 -15.96
CA THR A 135 1.84 11.25 -16.58
C THR A 135 1.77 12.68 -16.07
N ALA A 136 0.57 13.20 -15.80
CA ALA A 136 0.40 14.51 -15.19
C ALA A 136 0.86 14.53 -13.72
N ALA A 137 0.56 13.49 -12.92
CA ALA A 137 1.08 13.38 -11.55
C ALA A 137 2.61 13.32 -11.53
N LEU A 138 3.20 12.59 -12.49
CA LEU A 138 4.65 12.49 -12.62
C LEU A 138 5.27 13.83 -13.02
N ALA A 139 4.61 14.60 -13.90
CA ALA A 139 5.06 15.94 -14.26
C ALA A 139 4.99 16.93 -13.07
N GLU A 140 3.94 16.87 -12.26
CA GLU A 140 3.81 17.65 -11.01
C GLU A 140 4.94 17.30 -10.02
N ALA A 141 5.34 16.03 -9.94
CA ALA A 141 6.49 15.59 -9.15
C ALA A 141 7.86 16.03 -9.73
N GLY A 142 7.89 16.69 -10.88
CA GLY A 142 9.11 17.09 -11.60
C GLY A 142 9.82 15.93 -12.30
N GLY A 143 9.10 14.85 -12.59
CA GLY A 143 9.59 13.67 -13.27
C GLY A 143 9.19 13.61 -14.75
N THR A 144 9.71 12.59 -15.43
CA THR A 144 9.36 12.25 -16.82
C THR A 144 9.14 10.75 -16.92
N VAL A 145 8.34 10.31 -17.90
CA VAL A 145 8.02 8.89 -18.11
C VAL A 145 9.27 8.01 -18.23
N SER A 146 10.34 8.52 -18.84
CA SER A 146 11.64 7.84 -18.93
C SER A 146 12.34 7.57 -17.59
N ARG A 147 11.92 8.23 -16.51
CA ARG A 147 12.42 8.02 -15.14
C ARG A 147 11.42 7.28 -14.25
N LEU A 148 10.24 6.93 -14.76
CA LEU A 148 9.32 6.07 -14.03
C LEU A 148 9.87 4.65 -14.08
N VAL A 149 10.30 4.13 -12.93
CA VAL A 149 10.97 2.83 -12.82
C VAL A 149 9.94 1.71 -12.90
N THR A 150 8.87 1.83 -12.13
CA THR A 150 7.77 0.88 -12.06
C THR A 150 6.49 1.59 -11.64
N ALA A 151 5.35 1.05 -12.08
CA ALA A 151 4.05 1.40 -11.54
C ALA A 151 3.33 0.15 -11.04
N HIS A 152 2.45 0.32 -10.08
CA HIS A 152 1.58 -0.74 -9.60
C HIS A 152 0.16 -0.20 -9.52
N VAL A 153 -0.80 -1.03 -9.91
CA VAL A 153 -2.21 -0.66 -10.06
C VAL A 153 -3.05 -1.51 -9.10
N ALA A 154 -3.78 -0.85 -8.21
CA ALA A 154 -4.94 -1.38 -7.54
C ALA A 154 -6.14 -1.31 -8.49
N LEU A 155 -6.80 -2.46 -8.68
CA LEU A 155 -7.95 -2.57 -9.58
C LEU A 155 -9.11 -3.27 -8.88
N THR A 156 -10.29 -2.66 -8.94
CA THR A 156 -11.52 -3.26 -8.42
C THR A 156 -11.94 -4.49 -9.24
N GLY A 157 -11.96 -5.64 -8.56
CA GLY A 157 -12.40 -6.92 -9.09
C GLY A 157 -11.48 -8.07 -8.69
N TRP A 158 -11.79 -9.27 -9.15
CA TRP A 158 -10.95 -10.45 -8.94
C TRP A 158 -9.78 -10.43 -9.92
N VAL A 159 -8.59 -10.09 -9.42
CA VAL A 159 -7.34 -10.08 -10.18
C VAL A 159 -6.52 -11.30 -9.79
N GLY A 160 -6.09 -12.08 -10.78
CA GLY A 160 -5.19 -13.21 -10.57
C GLY A 160 -3.76 -12.76 -10.34
N SER A 161 -2.93 -13.66 -9.80
CA SER A 161 -1.49 -13.45 -9.57
C SER A 161 -0.68 -13.17 -10.84
N ASP A 162 -1.24 -13.45 -12.02
CA ASP A 162 -0.69 -13.04 -13.32
C ASP A 162 -1.08 -11.62 -13.75
N GLY A 163 -1.76 -10.87 -12.88
CA GLY A 163 -2.23 -9.50 -13.10
C GLY A 163 -3.44 -9.39 -14.02
N ARG A 164 -4.11 -10.51 -14.34
CA ARG A 164 -5.30 -10.51 -15.21
C ARG A 164 -6.58 -10.37 -14.41
N LEU A 165 -7.47 -9.48 -14.87
CA LEU A 165 -8.81 -9.36 -14.33
C LEU A 165 -9.66 -10.57 -14.77
N ARG A 166 -10.13 -11.34 -13.80
CA ARG A 166 -10.95 -12.55 -14.00
C ARG A 166 -12.43 -12.24 -13.96
N ALA A 167 -12.84 -11.36 -13.05
CA ALA A 167 -14.23 -10.95 -12.90
C ALA A 167 -14.31 -9.54 -12.29
N SER A 168 -15.15 -8.66 -12.83
CA SER A 168 -15.45 -7.37 -12.22
C SER A 168 -16.78 -6.82 -12.68
N GLY A 169 -17.69 -6.57 -11.73
CA GLY A 169 -18.89 -5.79 -12.00
C GLY A 169 -18.61 -4.30 -12.28
N ALA A 170 -17.38 -3.81 -12.03
CA ALA A 170 -16.98 -2.44 -12.35
C ALA A 170 -16.51 -2.31 -13.78
N TYR A 171 -15.74 -3.31 -14.24
CA TYR A 171 -15.01 -3.28 -15.49
C TYR A 171 -15.17 -4.59 -16.27
N PRO A 172 -16.42 -4.96 -16.65
CA PRO A 172 -16.67 -6.23 -17.34
C PRO A 172 -15.97 -6.28 -18.72
N ASP A 173 -15.73 -5.12 -19.33
CA ASP A 173 -15.01 -4.98 -20.60
C ASP A 173 -13.50 -5.25 -20.50
N TRP A 174 -12.98 -5.40 -19.28
CA TRP A 174 -11.58 -5.71 -19.00
C TRP A 174 -11.35 -7.18 -18.59
N GLU A 175 -12.41 -7.98 -18.46
CA GLU A 175 -12.28 -9.41 -18.15
C GLU A 175 -11.52 -10.14 -19.26
N GLY A 176 -10.43 -10.83 -18.88
CA GLY A 176 -9.53 -11.51 -19.82
C GLY A 176 -8.61 -10.59 -20.63
N VAL A 177 -8.76 -9.26 -20.54
CA VAL A 177 -7.88 -8.28 -21.19
C VAL A 177 -6.59 -8.13 -20.39
N ASP A 178 -5.45 -8.07 -21.09
CA ASP A 178 -4.15 -7.86 -20.47
C ASP A 178 -3.90 -6.36 -20.19
N ILE A 179 -4.55 -5.84 -19.15
CA ILE A 179 -4.42 -4.44 -18.74
C ILE A 179 -2.98 -4.09 -18.37
N THR A 180 -2.27 -5.05 -17.74
CA THR A 180 -0.86 -4.95 -17.40
C THR A 180 0.01 -4.62 -18.62
N GLU A 181 -0.14 -5.37 -19.73
CA GLU A 181 0.63 -5.12 -20.95
C GLU A 181 0.29 -3.77 -21.58
N HIS A 182 -1.00 -3.40 -21.61
CA HIS A 182 -1.43 -2.13 -22.19
C HIS A 182 -0.86 -0.94 -21.44
N LEU A 183 -0.99 -0.93 -20.10
CA LEU A 183 -0.45 0.14 -19.27
C LEU A 183 1.08 0.17 -19.30
N SER A 184 1.74 -0.99 -19.31
CA SER A 184 3.21 -1.07 -19.43
C SER A 184 3.70 -0.40 -20.72
N ARG A 185 3.01 -0.64 -21.85
CA ARG A 185 3.34 -0.01 -23.13
C ARG A 185 3.09 1.49 -23.13
N MET A 186 2.00 1.94 -22.51
CA MET A 186 1.61 3.35 -22.48
C MET A 186 2.48 4.17 -21.51
N LEU A 187 2.90 3.59 -20.39
CA LEU A 187 3.75 4.22 -19.37
C LEU A 187 5.25 3.95 -19.55
N GLY A 188 5.64 3.09 -20.50
CA GLY A 188 7.06 2.83 -20.81
C GLY A 188 7.87 2.19 -19.67
N CYS A 189 7.20 1.56 -18.70
CA CYS A 189 7.82 0.91 -17.53
C CYS A 189 7.10 -0.41 -17.21
N GLU A 190 7.66 -1.20 -16.30
CA GLU A 190 6.96 -2.38 -15.78
C GLU A 190 5.75 -1.93 -14.95
N VAL A 191 4.56 -2.38 -15.36
CA VAL A 191 3.33 -2.24 -14.59
C VAL A 191 2.97 -3.60 -14.01
N ARG A 192 2.44 -3.62 -12.78
CA ARG A 192 1.70 -4.77 -12.24
C ARG A 192 0.32 -4.32 -11.79
N VAL A 193 -0.62 -5.26 -11.81
CA VAL A 193 -2.02 -5.02 -11.43
C VAL A 193 -2.38 -6.06 -10.37
N ASP A 194 -2.96 -5.61 -9.27
CA ASP A 194 -3.44 -6.45 -8.18
C ASP A 194 -4.82 -5.97 -7.71
N ASN A 195 -5.50 -6.81 -6.95
CA ASN A 195 -6.78 -6.46 -6.34
C ASN A 195 -6.59 -5.31 -5.32
N ASP A 196 -7.50 -4.34 -5.39
CA ASP A 196 -7.54 -3.14 -4.53
C ASP A 196 -7.62 -3.46 -3.03
N VAL A 197 -8.48 -4.39 -2.61
CA VAL A 197 -8.67 -4.77 -1.20
C VAL A 197 -7.44 -5.48 -0.64
N ASN A 198 -6.81 -6.34 -1.45
CA ASN A 198 -5.55 -7.00 -1.12
C ASN A 198 -4.41 -5.99 -0.92
N LEU A 199 -4.30 -5.00 -1.80
CA LEU A 199 -3.30 -3.94 -1.67
C LEU A 199 -3.59 -3.04 -0.47
N ALA A 200 -4.85 -2.72 -0.20
CA ALA A 200 -5.24 -1.97 0.99
C ALA A 200 -4.84 -2.69 2.29
N ALA A 201 -5.10 -4.00 2.39
CA ALA A 201 -4.68 -4.81 3.52
C ALA A 201 -3.15 -4.83 3.67
N LEU A 202 -2.43 -4.96 2.56
CA LEU A 202 -0.97 -4.94 2.57
C LEU A 202 -0.40 -3.59 3.02
N ALA A 203 -1.05 -2.49 2.65
CA ALA A 203 -0.68 -1.15 3.09
C ALA A 203 -0.88 -1.00 4.60
N GLU A 204 -2.03 -1.43 5.13
CA GLU A 204 -2.33 -1.38 6.56
C GLU A 204 -1.35 -2.22 7.39
N HIS A 205 -0.98 -3.40 6.88
CA HIS A 205 0.00 -4.28 7.51
C HIS A 205 1.44 -3.70 7.48
N ARG A 206 1.81 -2.93 6.45
CA ARG A 206 3.19 -2.45 6.28
C ARG A 206 3.44 -1.07 6.88
N ILE A 207 2.51 -0.15 6.68
CA ILE A 207 2.67 1.27 7.05
C ILE A 207 1.46 1.85 7.82
N GLY A 208 0.38 1.09 7.98
CA GLY A 208 -0.86 1.56 8.62
C GLY A 208 -1.10 1.02 10.03
N ALA A 209 -2.35 0.63 10.29
CA ALA A 209 -2.90 0.29 11.60
C ALA A 209 -2.38 -1.03 12.17
N ALA A 210 -2.00 -1.98 11.32
CA ALA A 210 -1.62 -3.35 11.70
C ALA A 210 -0.13 -3.63 11.48
N ARG A 211 0.70 -2.59 11.60
CA ARG A 211 2.16 -2.76 11.53
C ARG A 211 2.62 -3.78 12.57
N LEU A 212 3.45 -4.73 12.11
CA LEU A 212 4.04 -5.79 12.94
C LEU A 212 3.05 -6.86 13.44
N ILE A 213 1.80 -6.85 12.97
CA ILE A 213 0.81 -7.88 13.30
C ILE A 213 0.85 -8.96 12.22
N PRO A 214 1.24 -10.21 12.53
CA PRO A 214 1.41 -11.24 11.51
C PRO A 214 0.09 -11.68 10.89
N ASP A 215 -0.96 -11.82 11.71
CA ASP A 215 -2.24 -12.37 11.30
C ASP A 215 -3.34 -11.31 11.40
N MET A 216 -3.82 -10.87 10.25
CA MET A 216 -4.79 -9.78 10.12
C MET A 216 -5.92 -10.14 9.15
N LEU A 217 -7.15 -9.89 9.58
CA LEU A 217 -8.30 -9.79 8.69
C LEU A 217 -8.56 -8.32 8.36
N TYR A 218 -8.41 -7.93 7.10
CA TYR A 218 -8.86 -6.62 6.62
C TYR A 218 -10.28 -6.75 6.08
N VAL A 219 -11.20 -5.92 6.56
CA VAL A 219 -12.59 -5.84 6.10
C VAL A 219 -12.83 -4.46 5.51
N ARG A 220 -13.17 -4.42 4.22
CA ARG A 220 -13.51 -3.20 3.50
C ARG A 220 -15.03 -3.07 3.40
N ILE A 221 -15.55 -1.97 3.92
CA ILE A 221 -16.92 -1.52 3.84
C ILE A 221 -16.97 -0.34 2.89
N GLY A 222 -17.50 -0.53 1.69
CA GLY A 222 -17.68 0.55 0.73
C GLY A 222 -19.00 0.41 0.00
N ARG A 223 -18.97 0.48 -1.33
CA ARG A 223 -20.12 0.07 -2.15
C ARG A 223 -20.58 -1.34 -1.90
N GLY A 224 -19.69 -2.23 -1.46
CA GLY A 224 -20.01 -3.59 -1.04
C GLY A 224 -19.13 -3.98 0.15
N ILE A 225 -19.13 -5.25 0.50
CA ILE A 225 -18.26 -5.81 1.55
C ILE A 225 -17.20 -6.68 0.89
N SER A 226 -15.95 -6.47 1.28
CA SER A 226 -14.83 -7.27 0.79
C SER A 226 -13.85 -7.53 1.91
N ALA A 227 -13.07 -8.60 1.79
CA ALA A 227 -12.09 -8.95 2.80
C ALA A 227 -10.77 -9.36 2.17
N ALA A 228 -9.70 -9.20 2.93
CA ALA A 228 -8.39 -9.75 2.61
C ALA A 228 -7.77 -10.31 3.89
N LEU A 229 -7.00 -11.38 3.74
CA LEU A 229 -6.34 -12.08 4.84
C LEU A 229 -4.84 -11.90 4.69
N VAL A 230 -4.18 -11.47 5.76
CA VAL A 230 -2.72 -11.53 5.90
C VAL A 230 -2.44 -12.56 6.99
N LEU A 231 -1.64 -13.57 6.67
CA LEU A 231 -1.23 -14.63 7.60
C LEU A 231 0.28 -14.81 7.52
N ASP A 232 0.96 -14.95 8.66
CA ASP A 232 2.43 -14.94 8.76
C ASP A 232 3.06 -13.72 8.07
N GLY A 233 2.39 -12.57 8.15
CA GLY A 233 2.79 -11.32 7.49
C GLY A 233 2.71 -11.35 5.96
N ARG A 234 2.01 -12.35 5.38
CA ARG A 234 1.86 -12.54 3.94
C ARG A 234 0.40 -12.55 3.54
N LEU A 235 0.10 -11.89 2.43
CA LEU A 235 -1.24 -11.91 1.86
C LEU A 235 -1.63 -13.35 1.48
N ARG A 236 -2.81 -13.78 1.94
CA ARG A 236 -3.37 -15.09 1.64
C ARG A 236 -4.31 -14.97 0.44
N LEU A 237 -3.84 -15.44 -0.71
CA LEU A 237 -4.58 -15.40 -1.97
C LEU A 237 -5.50 -16.63 -2.18
N GLY A 238 -5.19 -17.75 -1.54
CA GLY A 238 -5.87 -19.03 -1.82
C GLY A 238 -5.35 -19.70 -3.10
N SER A 239 -5.96 -20.82 -3.49
CA SER A 239 -5.46 -21.63 -4.63
C SER A 239 -5.80 -21.06 -6.01
N HIS A 240 -6.76 -20.14 -6.06
CA HIS A 240 -7.24 -19.51 -7.28
C HIS A 240 -7.21 -17.98 -7.17
N ASP A 241 -6.43 -17.43 -6.23
CA ASP A 241 -6.38 -15.99 -5.97
C ASP A 241 -7.74 -15.39 -5.56
N SER A 242 -8.60 -16.19 -4.92
CA SER A 242 -9.99 -15.85 -4.60
C SER A 242 -10.29 -15.79 -3.09
N ALA A 243 -9.28 -15.93 -2.23
CA ALA A 243 -9.50 -15.81 -0.79
C ALA A 243 -9.99 -14.41 -0.44
N GLY A 244 -11.03 -14.30 0.39
CA GLY A 244 -11.64 -13.03 0.75
C GLY A 244 -12.60 -12.44 -0.30
N ALA A 245 -12.82 -13.11 -1.43
CA ALA A 245 -13.83 -12.73 -2.41
C ALA A 245 -15.24 -13.00 -1.86
N LEU A 246 -15.84 -11.97 -1.28
CA LEU A 246 -17.18 -12.04 -0.67
C LEU A 246 -18.30 -11.65 -1.65
N ALA A 247 -17.96 -11.09 -2.82
CA ALA A 247 -18.94 -10.69 -3.82
C ALA A 247 -19.76 -11.90 -4.31
N GLY A 248 -21.09 -11.75 -4.33
CA GLY A 248 -22.02 -12.81 -4.73
C GLY A 248 -22.28 -13.88 -3.65
N ALA A 249 -21.65 -13.79 -2.47
CA ALA A 249 -22.00 -14.63 -1.33
C ALA A 249 -23.36 -14.22 -0.74
N SER A 250 -24.13 -15.21 -0.27
CA SER A 250 -25.31 -14.93 0.56
C SER A 250 -24.82 -14.55 1.95
N LEU A 251 -24.79 -13.26 2.22
CA LEU A 251 -24.32 -12.69 3.49
C LEU A 251 -25.53 -12.24 4.32
N PRO A 252 -25.41 -12.23 5.66
CA PRO A 252 -26.43 -11.67 6.56
C PRO A 252 -26.40 -10.13 6.52
N LEU A 253 -26.25 -9.53 5.34
CA LEU A 253 -26.04 -8.12 5.11
C LEU A 253 -26.97 -7.66 3.97
N PRO A 254 -27.37 -6.38 3.93
CA PRO A 254 -28.25 -5.86 2.90
C PRO A 254 -27.46 -5.67 1.59
N ILE A 255 -27.25 -6.77 0.87
CA ILE A 255 -26.47 -6.82 -0.36
C ILE A 255 -27.39 -7.17 -1.53
N ASP A 256 -27.30 -6.40 -2.60
CA ASP A 256 -28.06 -6.63 -3.82
C ASP A 256 -27.45 -7.77 -4.68
N PRO A 257 -28.12 -8.24 -5.75
CA PRO A 257 -27.58 -9.28 -6.62
C PRO A 257 -26.26 -8.91 -7.34
N GLN A 258 -25.90 -7.62 -7.38
CA GLN A 258 -24.66 -7.12 -7.95
C GLN A 258 -23.50 -7.11 -6.93
N GLY A 259 -23.79 -7.39 -5.65
CA GLY A 259 -22.84 -7.38 -4.56
C GLY A 259 -22.69 -6.01 -3.89
N ASP A 260 -23.53 -5.04 -4.24
CA ASP A 260 -23.51 -3.72 -3.63
C ASP A 260 -24.34 -3.72 -2.34
N LEU A 261 -23.79 -3.10 -1.29
CA LEU A 261 -24.41 -2.82 -0.01
C LEU A 261 -25.44 -1.69 -0.17
N GLY A 262 -26.68 -1.95 0.24
CA GLY A 262 -27.70 -0.92 0.23
C GLY A 262 -29.08 -1.39 0.65
N TRP A 263 -29.95 -0.41 0.89
CA TRP A 263 -31.36 -0.61 1.16
C TRP A 263 -32.16 -0.02 -0.01
N ALA A 264 -33.34 -0.58 -0.29
CA ALA A 264 -34.15 -0.14 -1.42
C ALA A 264 -34.54 1.36 -1.37
N ASP A 265 -34.53 1.95 -0.18
CA ASP A 265 -34.93 3.33 0.11
C ASP A 265 -33.77 4.23 0.55
N GLU A 266 -32.52 3.76 0.50
CA GLU A 266 -31.33 4.53 0.91
C GLU A 266 -30.31 4.66 -0.21
N PRO A 267 -29.72 5.85 -0.41
CA PRO A 267 -28.75 6.06 -1.48
C PRO A 267 -27.36 5.48 -1.19
N SER A 268 -26.99 5.30 0.10
CA SER A 268 -25.69 4.77 0.50
C SER A 268 -25.64 4.42 2.00
N LEU A 269 -24.62 3.68 2.41
CA LEU A 269 -24.28 3.49 3.83
C LEU A 269 -24.09 4.82 4.56
N ARG A 270 -23.35 5.77 3.98
CA ARG A 270 -23.12 7.09 4.59
C ARG A 270 -24.44 7.79 4.94
N SER A 271 -25.42 7.78 4.05
CA SER A 271 -26.75 8.35 4.30
C SER A 271 -27.44 7.74 5.52
N VAL A 272 -27.37 6.42 5.67
CA VAL A 272 -27.93 5.72 6.83
C VAL A 272 -27.22 6.13 8.11
N LEU A 273 -25.89 6.19 8.09
CA LEU A 273 -25.10 6.55 9.26
C LEU A 273 -25.34 8.00 9.69
N ASP A 274 -25.32 8.95 8.75
CA ASP A 274 -25.59 10.37 9.01
C ASP A 274 -26.97 10.58 9.64
N ARG A 275 -28.01 9.91 9.11
CA ARG A 275 -29.37 10.01 9.65
C ARG A 275 -29.51 9.33 11.01
N ALA A 276 -28.87 8.19 11.21
CA ALA A 276 -28.87 7.49 12.49
C ALA A 276 -28.23 8.35 13.58
N ASP A 277 -27.15 9.07 13.26
CA ASP A 277 -26.49 10.01 14.17
C ASP A 277 -27.31 11.27 14.42
N ALA A 278 -28.13 11.68 13.45
CA ALA A 278 -29.14 12.73 13.61
C ALA A 278 -30.38 12.29 14.43
N GLY A 279 -30.43 11.04 14.90
CA GLY A 279 -31.48 10.52 15.77
C GLY A 279 -32.69 9.90 15.03
N ASP A 280 -32.56 9.63 13.73
CA ASP A 280 -33.59 8.93 12.96
C ASP A 280 -33.65 7.44 13.39
N ALA A 281 -34.81 7.03 13.92
CA ALA A 281 -35.01 5.69 14.47
C ALA A 281 -34.96 4.59 13.39
N ASP A 282 -35.44 4.87 12.18
CA ASP A 282 -35.42 3.90 11.07
C ASP A 282 -33.99 3.68 10.57
N ALA A 283 -33.25 4.77 10.37
CA ALA A 283 -31.84 4.70 9.99
C ALA A 283 -30.98 4.03 11.07
N ALA A 284 -31.26 4.30 12.36
CA ALA A 284 -30.60 3.63 13.46
C ALA A 284 -30.86 2.11 13.48
N ALA A 285 -32.08 1.67 13.17
CA ALA A 285 -32.40 0.25 13.02
C ALA A 285 -31.60 -0.38 11.87
N LYS A 286 -31.59 0.25 10.68
CA LYS A 286 -30.79 -0.21 9.53
C LYS A 286 -29.30 -0.32 9.84
N ARG A 287 -28.71 0.67 10.52
CA ARG A 287 -27.32 0.63 10.98
C ARG A 287 -27.08 -0.54 11.94
N ASN A 288 -27.98 -0.75 12.90
CA ASN A 288 -27.84 -1.83 13.87
C ASN A 288 -27.90 -3.20 13.19
N ASP A 289 -28.86 -3.42 12.29
CA ASP A 289 -28.99 -4.66 11.52
C ASP A 289 -27.74 -4.91 10.65
N PHE A 290 -27.21 -3.85 10.02
CA PHE A 290 -25.96 -3.93 9.27
C PHE A 290 -24.78 -4.34 10.15
N VAL A 291 -24.61 -3.72 11.32
CA VAL A 291 -23.50 -4.05 12.23
C VAL A 291 -23.66 -5.45 12.82
N ASP A 292 -24.89 -5.87 13.11
CA ASP A 292 -25.17 -7.23 13.57
C ASP A 292 -24.76 -8.25 12.51
N GLY A 293 -25.17 -8.05 11.24
CA GLY A 293 -24.74 -8.88 10.12
C GLY A 293 -23.23 -8.89 9.90
N LEU A 294 -22.58 -7.73 10.05
CA LEU A 294 -21.13 -7.61 9.94
C LEU A 294 -20.42 -8.38 11.04
N ALA A 295 -20.92 -8.30 12.29
CA ALA A 295 -20.41 -9.07 13.42
C ALA A 295 -20.55 -10.58 13.17
N GLU A 296 -21.65 -11.00 12.54
CA GLU A 296 -21.83 -12.42 12.20
C GLU A 296 -20.80 -12.88 11.17
N LEU A 297 -20.62 -12.13 10.08
CA LEU A 297 -19.63 -12.41 9.04
C LEU A 297 -18.20 -12.47 9.62
N VAL A 298 -17.81 -11.42 10.34
CA VAL A 298 -16.46 -11.30 10.90
C VAL A 298 -16.21 -12.35 11.98
N GLY A 299 -17.21 -12.63 12.83
CA GLY A 299 -17.11 -13.68 13.84
C GLY A 299 -17.00 -15.09 13.25
N MET A 300 -17.65 -15.37 12.11
CA MET A 300 -17.49 -16.63 11.39
C MET A 300 -16.08 -16.79 10.81
N ILE A 301 -15.55 -15.74 10.16
CA ILE A 301 -14.19 -15.76 9.61
C ILE A 301 -13.16 -15.86 10.77
N GLY A 302 -13.39 -15.11 11.85
CA GLY A 302 -12.55 -15.12 13.04
C GLY A 302 -12.41 -16.50 13.68
N GLN A 303 -13.49 -17.30 13.72
CA GLN A 303 -13.41 -18.68 14.23
C GLN A 303 -12.59 -19.64 13.34
N ILE A 304 -12.50 -19.35 12.04
CA ILE A 304 -11.77 -20.20 11.08
C ILE A 304 -10.30 -19.81 11.03
N VAL A 305 -10.03 -18.51 11.05
CA VAL A 305 -8.71 -17.94 10.80
C VAL A 305 -7.95 -17.62 12.09
N ASP A 306 -8.66 -17.25 13.16
CA ASP A 306 -8.11 -16.80 14.43
C ASP A 306 -7.08 -15.65 14.29
N PRO A 307 -7.47 -14.49 13.70
CA PRO A 307 -6.54 -13.40 13.47
C PRO A 307 -6.19 -12.69 14.79
N ASP A 308 -4.99 -12.11 14.88
CA ASP A 308 -4.61 -11.22 16.00
C ASP A 308 -5.38 -9.89 15.95
N CYS A 309 -5.71 -9.44 14.73
CA CYS A 309 -6.32 -8.14 14.48
C CYS A 309 -7.33 -8.16 13.33
N ILE A 310 -8.38 -7.38 13.48
CA ILE A 310 -9.34 -7.05 12.45
C ILE A 310 -9.25 -5.54 12.17
N VAL A 311 -8.88 -5.20 10.94
CA VAL A 311 -8.83 -3.80 10.48
C VAL A 311 -10.06 -3.53 9.62
N VAL A 312 -10.79 -2.47 9.95
CA VAL A 312 -12.02 -2.07 9.24
C VAL A 312 -11.77 -0.80 8.43
N GLY A 313 -11.78 -0.90 7.11
CA GLY A 313 -11.79 0.26 6.21
C GLY A 313 -13.22 0.63 5.80
N CYS A 314 -13.62 1.90 5.95
CA CYS A 314 -14.96 2.37 5.64
C CYS A 314 -14.93 3.59 4.70
N ASP A 315 -15.75 3.59 3.63
CA ASP A 315 -15.93 4.76 2.72
C ASP A 315 -16.50 5.99 3.45
N ALA A 316 -17.17 5.75 4.58
CA ALA A 316 -17.66 6.77 5.50
C ALA A 316 -16.67 6.93 6.66
N ALA A 317 -15.48 7.44 6.34
CA ALA A 317 -14.34 7.51 7.25
C ALA A 317 -14.70 8.15 8.60
N GLU A 318 -15.52 9.21 8.58
CA GLU A 318 -16.06 9.93 9.74
C GLU A 318 -16.87 9.06 10.70
N HIS A 319 -17.38 7.92 10.23
CA HIS A 319 -18.16 6.95 11.01
C HIS A 319 -17.36 5.70 11.42
N SER A 320 -16.07 5.61 11.05
CA SER A 320 -15.28 4.38 11.23
C SER A 320 -15.18 3.97 12.70
N ASP A 321 -14.94 4.91 13.60
CA ASP A 321 -14.82 4.63 15.04
C ASP A 321 -16.13 4.14 15.63
N THR A 322 -17.26 4.72 15.22
CA THR A 322 -18.60 4.29 15.64
C THR A 322 -18.86 2.86 15.19
N ILE A 323 -18.59 2.53 13.93
CA ILE A 323 -18.79 1.18 13.38
C ILE A 323 -17.87 0.17 14.08
N VAL A 324 -16.60 0.50 14.29
CA VAL A 324 -15.64 -0.37 14.99
C VAL A 324 -16.06 -0.61 16.44
N ALA A 325 -16.49 0.43 17.16
CA ALA A 325 -16.96 0.31 18.53
C ALA A 325 -18.21 -0.59 18.64
N MET A 326 -19.19 -0.39 17.75
CA MET A 326 -20.39 -1.22 17.72
C MET A 326 -20.07 -2.67 17.32
N LEU A 327 -19.22 -2.89 16.31
CA LEU A 327 -18.79 -4.21 15.87
C LEU A 327 -18.10 -4.98 17.01
N ARG A 328 -17.19 -4.31 17.74
CA ARG A 328 -16.54 -4.88 18.92
C ARG A 328 -17.57 -5.28 19.97
N GLN A 329 -18.50 -4.40 20.31
CA GLN A 329 -19.56 -4.71 21.28
C GLN A 329 -20.38 -5.95 20.86
N ARG A 330 -20.71 -6.08 19.56
CA ARG A 330 -21.49 -7.22 19.06
C ARG A 330 -20.73 -8.53 19.07
N ILE A 331 -19.45 -8.52 18.69
CA ILE A 331 -18.60 -9.72 18.72
C ILE A 331 -18.43 -10.22 20.16
N ILE A 332 -18.16 -9.31 21.11
CA ILE A 332 -18.08 -9.63 22.55
C ILE A 332 -19.40 -10.23 23.04
N ALA A 333 -20.52 -9.58 22.73
CA ALA A 333 -21.84 -10.03 23.19
C ALA A 333 -22.22 -11.42 22.65
N LYS A 334 -21.78 -11.78 21.45
CA LYS A 334 -22.02 -13.10 20.86
C LYS A 334 -21.16 -14.19 21.51
N GLY A 335 -19.96 -13.85 22.01
CA GLY A 335 -19.07 -14.78 22.71
C GLY A 335 -18.56 -15.94 21.85
N TRP A 336 -18.46 -15.73 20.52
CA TRP A 336 -18.06 -16.78 19.57
C TRP A 336 -16.56 -17.00 19.47
N LEU A 337 -15.76 -15.98 19.77
CA LEU A 337 -14.30 -16.05 19.69
C LEU A 337 -13.74 -16.36 21.08
N LEU A 338 -12.88 -17.39 21.15
CA LEU A 338 -12.23 -17.78 22.40
C LEU A 338 -11.24 -16.71 22.87
N TYR A 339 -10.55 -16.08 21.91
CA TYR A 339 -9.68 -14.93 22.10
C TYR A 339 -10.21 -13.78 21.27
N GLU A 340 -10.35 -12.61 21.89
CA GLU A 340 -10.89 -11.44 21.21
C GLU A 340 -9.76 -10.73 20.45
N PRO A 341 -9.83 -10.65 19.11
CA PRO A 341 -8.85 -9.89 18.33
C PRO A 341 -8.99 -8.39 18.61
N ALA A 342 -7.89 -7.66 18.42
CA ALA A 342 -7.99 -6.22 18.34
C ALA A 342 -8.85 -5.83 17.13
N ILE A 343 -9.88 -4.99 17.31
CA ILE A 343 -10.69 -4.48 16.21
C ILE A 343 -10.44 -2.98 16.09
N ILE A 344 -9.86 -2.54 14.98
CA ILE A 344 -9.40 -1.17 14.79
C ILE A 344 -9.85 -0.61 13.44
N ALA A 345 -10.02 0.71 13.38
CA ALA A 345 -10.27 1.39 12.11
C ALA A 345 -8.99 1.40 11.26
N SER A 346 -9.18 1.36 9.95
CA SER A 346 -8.13 1.60 8.96
C SER A 346 -7.48 2.95 9.21
N HIS A 347 -6.14 2.97 9.26
CA HIS A 347 -5.37 4.19 9.45
C HIS A 347 -5.21 4.95 8.13
N LEU A 348 -5.12 4.22 7.00
CA LEU A 348 -4.88 4.81 5.68
C LEU A 348 -6.19 5.21 4.96
N GLY A 349 -7.34 4.76 5.45
CA GLY A 349 -8.66 5.11 4.93
C GLY A 349 -8.80 4.87 3.43
N ASP A 350 -9.32 5.86 2.71
CA ASP A 350 -9.53 5.80 1.25
C ASP A 350 -8.23 5.62 0.46
N ASP A 351 -7.08 6.03 1.00
CA ASP A 351 -5.79 5.94 0.31
C ASP A 351 -5.10 4.59 0.52
N ALA A 352 -5.68 3.67 1.31
CA ALA A 352 -5.08 2.36 1.60
C ALA A 352 -4.71 1.59 0.31
N ALA A 353 -5.61 1.54 -0.68
CA ALA A 353 -5.38 0.81 -1.92
C ALA A 353 -4.22 1.41 -2.75
N VAL A 354 -4.22 2.73 -2.95
CA VAL A 354 -3.17 3.42 -3.74
C VAL A 354 -1.81 3.38 -3.03
N LEU A 355 -1.79 3.45 -1.69
CA LEU A 355 -0.56 3.31 -0.91
C LEU A 355 -0.05 1.86 -0.88
N GLY A 356 -0.95 0.88 -0.92
CA GLY A 356 -0.62 -0.52 -1.13
C GLY A 356 0.06 -0.73 -2.47
N ALA A 357 -0.54 -0.17 -3.53
CA ALA A 357 0.04 -0.15 -4.86
C ALA A 357 1.43 0.51 -4.86
N LEU A 358 1.57 1.70 -4.26
CA LEU A 358 2.86 2.39 -4.15
C LEU A 358 3.92 1.52 -3.44
N THR A 359 3.53 0.86 -2.36
CA THR A 359 4.41 -0.02 -1.59
C THR A 359 4.88 -1.21 -2.44
N CYS A 360 4.00 -1.82 -3.23
CA CYS A 360 4.37 -2.87 -4.17
C CYS A 360 5.22 -2.33 -5.35
N ALA A 361 4.98 -1.09 -5.79
CA ALA A 361 5.82 -0.45 -6.80
C ALA A 361 7.26 -0.30 -6.29
N PHE A 362 7.48 0.10 -5.04
CA PHE A 362 8.81 0.10 -4.43
C PHE A 362 9.47 -1.27 -4.45
N GLN A 363 8.74 -2.33 -4.08
CA GLN A 363 9.28 -3.69 -4.10
C GLN A 363 9.65 -4.13 -5.52
N ASN A 364 8.79 -3.88 -6.49
CA ASN A 364 9.05 -4.23 -7.89
C ASN A 364 10.23 -3.43 -8.48
N SER A 365 10.43 -2.19 -8.02
CA SER A 365 11.57 -1.38 -8.43
C SER A 365 12.92 -1.97 -8.00
N ALA A 366 12.96 -2.82 -6.97
CA ALA A 366 14.19 -3.40 -6.42
C ALA A 366 15.03 -4.12 -7.49
N LYS A 367 14.38 -4.85 -8.39
CA LYS A 367 15.04 -5.56 -9.47
C LYS A 367 15.65 -4.63 -10.51
N HIS A 368 15.06 -3.47 -10.74
CA HIS A 368 15.59 -2.47 -11.69
C HIS A 368 16.69 -1.63 -11.05
N LEU A 369 16.51 -1.25 -9.78
CA LEU A 369 17.41 -0.35 -9.05
C LEU A 369 18.62 -1.07 -8.43
N TYR A 370 18.44 -2.30 -7.96
CA TYR A 370 19.47 -3.05 -7.22
C TYR A 370 19.74 -4.42 -7.85
N GLY A 371 18.81 -4.91 -8.68
CA GLY A 371 18.87 -6.22 -9.31
C GLY A 371 18.70 -7.38 -8.33
N LEU A 372 18.10 -7.10 -7.18
CA LEU A 372 17.58 -8.10 -6.24
C LEU A 372 16.06 -8.16 -6.37
N ASP A 373 15.48 -9.33 -6.10
CA ASP A 373 14.03 -9.51 -6.18
C ASP A 373 13.30 -8.79 -5.03
N GLU A 374 13.93 -8.68 -3.85
CA GLU A 374 13.38 -7.99 -2.69
C GLU A 374 14.44 -7.17 -1.96
N VAL A 375 14.05 -5.96 -1.54
CA VAL A 375 14.80 -5.11 -0.61
C VAL A 375 13.85 -4.48 0.39
N GLY A 376 14.38 -4.03 1.53
CA GLY A 376 13.59 -3.29 2.53
C GLY A 376 12.95 -2.04 1.92
N LEU A 377 11.66 -1.87 2.20
CA LEU A 377 10.90 -0.68 1.83
C LEU A 377 11.55 0.57 2.43
N PRO A 378 11.68 1.66 1.66
CA PRO A 378 12.04 2.94 2.26
C PRO A 378 10.94 3.39 3.21
N GLU A 379 11.28 4.26 4.16
CA GLU A 379 10.28 5.01 4.90
C GLU A 379 9.49 5.89 3.93
N ILE A 380 8.16 5.71 3.88
CA ILE A 380 7.29 6.51 3.03
C ILE A 380 7.04 7.84 3.72
N ARG A 381 7.55 8.93 3.13
CA ARG A 381 7.45 10.29 3.66
C ARG A 381 6.57 11.14 2.76
N PHE A 382 5.52 11.72 3.32
CA PHE A 382 4.66 12.66 2.58
C PHE A 382 5.30 14.04 2.62
N SER A 383 5.55 14.66 1.46
CA SER A 383 5.83 16.11 1.45
C SER A 383 4.58 16.91 1.81
N ASP A 384 4.69 18.24 1.89
CA ASP A 384 3.54 19.17 1.94
C ASP A 384 2.77 19.12 0.61
N VAL A 385 2.31 17.92 0.20
CA VAL A 385 1.51 17.69 -0.99
C VAL A 385 0.17 18.34 -0.71
N THR A 386 -0.09 19.45 -1.39
CA THR A 386 -1.46 19.95 -1.54
C THR A 386 -2.24 18.93 -2.35
N ALA A 387 -2.94 18.02 -1.67
CA ALA A 387 -4.00 17.22 -2.28
C ALA A 387 -4.94 18.18 -3.01
N THR A 388 -5.29 17.89 -4.26
CA THR A 388 -6.22 18.71 -5.06
C THR A 388 -7.68 18.57 -4.59
N SER A 389 -7.95 17.94 -3.44
CA SER A 389 -9.26 17.88 -2.77
C SER A 389 -9.13 17.53 -1.27
N SER A 390 -10.22 17.74 -0.52
CA SER A 390 -10.35 18.30 0.83
C SER A 390 -9.97 17.48 2.08
N ALA A 391 -8.94 16.63 2.04
CA ALA A 391 -8.30 16.16 3.27
C ALA A 391 -6.83 15.77 3.00
N PRO A 392 -5.84 16.32 3.73
CA PRO A 392 -4.48 15.82 3.67
C PRO A 392 -4.42 14.37 4.16
N ILE A 393 -3.49 13.58 3.63
CA ILE A 393 -3.05 12.31 4.23
C ILE A 393 -2.50 12.66 5.60
N THR A 394 -3.37 12.63 6.60
CA THR A 394 -2.97 12.69 7.99
C THR A 394 -2.91 11.24 8.44
N ALA A 395 -1.69 10.76 8.67
CA ALA A 395 -1.54 9.63 9.56
C ALA A 395 -2.27 10.02 10.86
N ASN A 396 -3.36 9.33 11.18
CA ASN A 396 -3.98 9.38 12.50
C ASN A 396 -2.91 9.01 13.53
N THR A 397 -2.22 10.03 14.02
CA THR A 397 -1.37 9.91 15.19
C THR A 397 -2.28 9.39 16.30
N PRO A 398 -1.95 8.27 16.98
CA PRO A 398 -2.74 7.84 18.12
C PRO A 398 -2.74 9.01 19.12
N SER A 399 -3.93 9.50 19.46
CA SER A 399 -4.13 10.54 20.44
C SER A 399 -3.57 10.03 21.77
N GLY A 400 -2.37 10.53 22.12
CA GLY A 400 -1.71 10.23 23.37
C GLY A 400 -2.56 10.76 24.53
N ASN A 401 -3.32 9.87 25.15
CA ASN A 401 -3.89 10.11 26.47
C ASN A 401 -3.79 8.84 27.33
N THR A 402 -2.58 8.33 27.47
CA THR A 402 -2.23 7.50 28.64
C THR A 402 -1.95 8.43 29.81
N GLN A 403 -2.97 8.71 30.62
CA GLN A 403 -2.72 9.13 31.99
C GLN A 403 -2.10 7.94 32.75
N PRO A 404 -1.03 8.13 33.54
CA PRO A 404 -0.52 7.09 34.40
C PRO A 404 -1.53 6.81 35.51
N ILE A 405 -1.84 5.53 35.71
CA ILE A 405 -2.52 5.03 36.90
C ILE A 405 -1.49 5.16 38.04
N GLU A 406 -1.62 6.17 38.89
CA GLU A 406 -0.89 6.24 40.14
C GLU A 406 -1.40 5.11 41.05
N GLY A 407 -0.48 4.23 41.44
CA GLY A 407 -0.75 3.14 42.36
C GLY A 407 -0.97 3.65 43.78
N GLU A 408 -2.11 3.28 44.35
CA GLU A 408 -2.27 3.15 45.79
C GLU A 408 -1.86 1.74 46.19
N GLU A 409 -0.84 1.64 47.04
CA GLU A 409 -0.82 0.76 48.23
C GLU A 409 0.41 1.12 49.08
N PRO A 410 0.39 0.93 50.41
CA PRO A 410 -0.67 0.34 51.24
C PRO A 410 -1.43 1.33 52.14
#